data_AF-A0A9D7AGP2-F1
#
_entry.id   AF-A0A9D7AGP2-F1
#
_cell.length_a   1.000
_cell.length_b   1.000
_cell.length_c   1.000
_cell.angle_alpha   90.00
_cell.angle_beta   90.00
_cell.angle_gamma   90.00
#
_symmetry.space_group_name_H-M   'P 1'
#
loop_
_entity.id
_entity.type
_entity.pdbx_description
1 polymer ?
#
loop_
_entity_poly.entity_id
_entity_poly.type
_entity_poly.pdbx_seq_one_letter_code
_entity_poly.pdbx_strand_id
1 'polypeptide(L)'
;MKKAVFALAIFMSLPALAEDSSVVKDSIKSTVSGVIAAGKDALSGVKDGVDDGRQSGSSIDGAVIVTDKENLTKYVTVSVLSAEKVANQEYKLTLALRNNTDKIVRLSNLNESKSLILIDKDGFISSLKTPLTPGEFDITIPENAGVKQRYVFGGVEDVPATLRLYGMDIAVPAPAAK
;
A
#
# COMPACT_ATOMS: atom_id res chain seq x y z
N MET A 1 -43.32 -39.23 -20.89
CA MET A 1 -42.27 -39.81 -21.75
C MET A 1 -40.90 -39.52 -21.11
N LYS A 2 -40.11 -40.58 -20.87
CA LYS A 2 -38.62 -40.64 -20.67
C LYS A 2 -38.02 -39.72 -19.60
N LYS A 3 -37.80 -40.15 -18.35
CA LYS A 3 -36.63 -40.89 -17.79
C LYS A 3 -35.27 -40.17 -17.95
N ALA A 4 -34.68 -39.75 -16.82
CA ALA A 4 -33.24 -39.70 -16.52
C ALA A 4 -33.10 -39.29 -15.03
N VAL A 5 -33.26 -40.19 -14.05
CA VAL A 5 -32.18 -40.95 -13.37
C VAL A 5 -30.83 -40.23 -13.34
N PHE A 6 -30.44 -39.76 -12.16
CA PHE A 6 -29.08 -39.96 -11.66
C PHE A 6 -29.16 -40.23 -10.15
N ALA A 7 -29.04 -41.51 -9.81
CA ALA A 7 -28.85 -41.97 -8.45
C ALA A 7 -27.38 -41.73 -8.08
N LEU A 8 -27.13 -41.21 -6.88
CA LEU A 8 -25.86 -41.46 -6.20
C LEU A 8 -26.17 -41.96 -4.80
N ALA A 9 -26.14 -43.29 -4.69
CA ALA A 9 -26.33 -44.02 -3.47
C ALA A 9 -25.15 -43.77 -2.53
N ILE A 10 -25.45 -43.33 -1.32
CA ILE A 10 -24.56 -43.43 -0.16
C ILE A 10 -24.59 -44.89 0.27
N PHE A 11 -23.50 -45.62 0.10
CA PHE A 11 -23.30 -46.92 0.74
C PHE A 11 -21.90 -47.00 1.34
N MET A 12 -21.86 -47.08 2.67
CA MET A 12 -20.69 -47.45 3.46
C MET A 12 -20.23 -48.86 3.09
N SER A 13 -18.93 -49.05 2.89
CA SER A 13 -18.21 -50.21 3.42
C SER A 13 -16.72 -49.91 3.48
N LEU A 14 -16.17 -49.95 4.69
CA LEU A 14 -14.73 -50.04 4.93
C LEU A 14 -14.28 -51.46 4.59
N PRO A 15 -13.11 -51.62 3.97
CA PRO A 15 -12.17 -52.63 4.38
C PRO A 15 -10.92 -51.96 4.92
N ALA A 16 -10.57 -52.30 6.16
CA ALA A 16 -9.22 -52.11 6.64
C ALA A 16 -8.29 -53.00 5.82
N LEU A 17 -7.44 -52.41 4.99
CA LEU A 17 -6.19 -53.00 4.53
C LEU A 17 -5.11 -51.92 4.60
N ALA A 18 -3.99 -52.34 5.16
CA ALA A 18 -2.80 -51.57 5.48
C ALA A 18 -1.99 -51.20 4.22
N GLU A 19 -1.08 -50.22 4.41
CA GLU A 19 0.01 -49.79 3.51
C GLU A 19 -0.51 -48.99 2.28
N ASP A 20 -0.35 -47.66 2.17
CA ASP A 20 0.89 -46.88 2.15
C ASP A 20 0.66 -45.44 2.65
N SER A 21 1.55 -44.95 3.50
CA SER A 21 1.44 -43.65 4.20
C SER A 21 1.88 -42.42 3.39
N SER A 22 2.09 -42.57 2.08
CA SER A 22 2.66 -41.52 1.21
C SER A 22 1.62 -40.75 0.37
N VAL A 23 0.56 -41.41 -0.11
CA VAL A 23 -0.35 -40.81 -1.11
C VAL A 23 -1.37 -39.84 -0.49
N VAL A 24 -1.74 -40.01 0.78
CA VAL A 24 -2.74 -39.15 1.46
C VAL A 24 -2.16 -37.82 1.95
N LYS A 25 -0.83 -37.71 2.13
CA LYS A 25 -0.18 -36.46 2.59
C LYS A 25 -0.04 -35.41 1.48
N ASP A 26 0.14 -35.83 0.24
CA ASP A 26 0.35 -34.91 -0.89
C ASP A 26 -0.97 -34.37 -1.46
N SER A 27 -2.05 -35.14 -1.41
CA SER A 27 -3.37 -34.71 -1.91
C SER A 27 -4.07 -33.68 -1.01
N ILE A 28 -3.81 -33.65 0.31
CA ILE A 28 -4.42 -32.66 1.21
C ILE A 28 -3.65 -31.33 1.17
N LYS A 29 -2.34 -31.34 0.85
CA LYS A 29 -1.55 -30.12 0.65
C LYS A 29 -1.99 -29.33 -0.59
N SER A 30 -2.34 -30.01 -1.68
CA SER A 30 -2.68 -29.37 -2.95
C SER A 30 -4.01 -28.61 -2.90
N THR A 31 -5.05 -29.19 -2.29
CA THR A 31 -6.39 -28.60 -2.25
C THR A 31 -6.53 -27.46 -1.23
N VAL A 32 -5.80 -27.52 -0.10
CA VAL A 32 -5.82 -26.42 0.89
C VAL A 32 -5.00 -25.21 0.39
N SER A 33 -3.91 -25.43 -0.34
CA SER A 33 -3.14 -24.34 -0.96
C SER A 33 -3.89 -23.65 -2.11
N GLY A 34 -4.69 -24.38 -2.89
CA GLY A 34 -5.46 -23.82 -4.01
C GLY A 34 -6.55 -22.84 -3.57
N VAL A 35 -7.27 -23.11 -2.47
CA VAL A 35 -8.34 -22.23 -1.98
C VAL A 35 -7.77 -20.98 -1.29
N ILE A 36 -6.63 -21.09 -0.60
CA ILE A 36 -5.94 -19.95 0.01
C ILE A 36 -5.35 -19.04 -1.07
N ALA A 37 -4.76 -19.61 -2.13
CA ALA A 37 -4.23 -18.85 -3.26
C ALA A 37 -5.34 -18.13 -4.03
N ALA A 38 -6.42 -18.84 -4.40
CA ALA A 38 -7.55 -18.23 -5.10
C ALA A 38 -8.22 -17.10 -4.31
N GLY A 39 -8.33 -17.23 -2.98
CA GLY A 39 -8.85 -16.16 -2.12
C GLY A 39 -7.94 -14.94 -2.05
N LYS A 40 -6.62 -15.15 -1.97
CA LYS A 40 -5.64 -14.05 -1.98
C LYS A 40 -5.62 -13.32 -3.33
N ASP A 41 -5.63 -14.07 -4.43
CA ASP A 41 -5.57 -13.52 -5.78
C ASP A 41 -6.88 -12.80 -6.16
N ALA A 42 -8.03 -13.28 -5.69
CA ALA A 42 -9.30 -12.58 -5.86
C ALA A 42 -9.37 -11.27 -5.06
N LEU A 43 -8.86 -11.24 -3.82
CA LEU A 43 -8.83 -10.03 -2.99
C LEU A 43 -7.82 -9.00 -3.51
N SER A 44 -6.66 -9.42 -4.00
CA SER A 44 -5.72 -8.51 -4.67
C SER A 44 -6.31 -7.98 -5.97
N GLY A 45 -6.95 -8.81 -6.78
CA GLY A 45 -7.59 -8.37 -8.03
C GLY A 45 -8.71 -7.34 -7.83
N VAL A 46 -9.44 -7.38 -6.72
CA VAL A 46 -10.43 -6.34 -6.38
C VAL A 46 -9.75 -5.03 -6.01
N LYS A 47 -8.67 -5.05 -5.21
CA LYS A 47 -7.91 -3.82 -4.89
C LYS A 47 -7.30 -3.22 -6.15
N ASP A 48 -6.63 -4.05 -6.95
CA ASP A 48 -5.98 -3.62 -8.19
C ASP A 48 -7.02 -3.04 -9.17
N GLY A 49 -8.20 -3.65 -9.30
CA GLY A 49 -9.28 -3.12 -10.13
C GLY A 49 -9.86 -1.78 -9.62
N VAL A 50 -9.90 -1.55 -8.31
CA VAL A 50 -10.32 -0.27 -7.73
C VAL A 50 -9.26 0.81 -7.95
N ASP A 51 -7.99 0.48 -7.75
CA ASP A 51 -6.87 1.39 -7.95
C ASP A 51 -6.74 1.75 -9.44
N ASP A 52 -6.80 0.77 -10.34
CA ASP A 52 -6.84 0.99 -11.79
C ASP A 52 -8.06 1.83 -12.19
N GLY A 53 -9.24 1.57 -11.62
CA GLY A 53 -10.44 2.37 -11.88
C GLY A 53 -10.29 3.83 -11.47
N ARG A 54 -9.58 4.10 -10.36
CA ARG A 54 -9.29 5.46 -9.88
C ARG A 54 -8.21 6.15 -10.70
N GLN A 55 -7.22 5.41 -11.21
CA GLN A 55 -6.16 5.95 -12.06
C GLN A 55 -6.62 6.19 -13.51
N SER A 56 -7.42 5.28 -14.06
CA SER A 56 -7.93 5.35 -15.43
C SER A 56 -9.20 6.21 -15.56
N GLY A 57 -9.97 6.36 -14.48
CA GLY A 57 -11.06 7.31 -14.40
C GLY A 57 -10.54 8.75 -14.44
N SER A 58 -10.91 9.51 -15.47
CA SER A 58 -10.65 10.95 -15.47
C SER A 58 -11.33 11.57 -14.25
N SER A 59 -10.56 12.20 -13.37
CA SER A 59 -11.11 13.05 -12.32
C SER A 59 -12.02 14.11 -12.95
N ILE A 60 -13.08 14.52 -12.25
CA ILE A 60 -14.07 15.49 -12.77
C ILE A 60 -13.40 16.83 -13.16
N ASP A 61 -12.32 17.18 -12.47
CA ASP A 61 -11.48 18.35 -12.69
C ASP A 61 -10.26 18.08 -13.59
N GLY A 62 -10.15 16.89 -14.18
CA GLY A 62 -9.03 16.49 -15.05
C GLY A 62 -7.72 16.21 -14.31
N ALA A 63 -7.73 16.10 -12.98
CA ALA A 63 -6.53 15.80 -12.21
C ALA A 63 -5.96 14.41 -12.55
N VAL A 64 -4.63 14.36 -12.66
CA VAL A 64 -3.87 13.10 -12.73
C VAL A 64 -3.79 12.51 -11.31
N ILE A 65 -4.39 11.35 -11.10
CA ILE A 65 -4.36 10.65 -9.81
C ILE A 65 -3.06 9.84 -9.70
N VAL A 66 -2.34 10.01 -8.58
CA VAL A 66 -1.06 9.35 -8.31
C VAL A 66 -1.17 8.55 -7.01
N THR A 67 -0.99 7.23 -7.11
CA THR A 67 -1.01 6.29 -5.97
C THR A 67 0.18 5.33 -5.97
N ASP A 68 1.11 5.48 -6.92
CA ASP A 68 2.26 4.59 -7.11
C ASP A 68 3.56 5.37 -7.39
N LYS A 69 4.68 4.65 -7.37
CA LYS A 69 6.03 5.19 -7.54
C LYS A 69 6.26 5.75 -8.94
N GLU A 70 5.80 5.03 -9.95
CA GLU A 70 6.03 5.31 -11.36
C GLU A 70 5.41 6.66 -11.73
N ASN A 71 4.14 6.84 -11.39
CA ASN A 71 3.39 8.07 -11.58
C ASN A 71 3.91 9.19 -10.66
N LEU A 72 4.31 8.90 -9.42
CA LEU A 72 4.95 9.90 -8.55
C LEU A 72 6.21 10.47 -9.20
N THR A 73 7.10 9.61 -9.68
CA THR A 73 8.35 9.99 -10.35
C THR A 73 8.10 10.81 -11.61
N LYS A 74 7.05 10.46 -12.35
CA LYS A 74 6.70 11.10 -13.62
C LYS A 74 6.11 12.51 -13.43
N TYR A 75 5.27 12.70 -12.42
CA TYR A 75 4.46 13.91 -12.30
C TYR A 75 4.89 14.86 -11.17
N VAL A 76 5.60 14.37 -10.14
CA VAL A 76 5.90 15.15 -8.94
C VAL A 76 7.39 15.05 -8.57
N THR A 77 8.04 16.20 -8.42
CA THR A 77 9.33 16.26 -7.73
C THR A 77 9.10 16.36 -6.23
N VAL A 78 9.64 15.40 -5.49
CA VAL A 78 9.51 15.30 -4.03
C VAL A 78 10.84 15.58 -3.36
N SER A 79 10.84 16.40 -2.31
CA SER A 79 12.00 16.57 -1.44
C SER A 79 11.60 16.79 0.02
N VAL A 80 12.45 16.36 0.95
CA VAL A 80 12.30 16.68 2.38
C VAL A 80 13.12 17.93 2.67
N LEU A 81 12.45 19.03 3.00
CA LEU A 81 13.08 20.31 3.29
C LEU A 81 13.69 20.38 4.69
N SER A 82 13.03 19.77 5.67
CA SER A 82 13.52 19.73 7.05
C SER A 82 13.04 18.49 7.78
N ALA A 83 13.84 18.05 8.75
CA ALA A 83 13.44 17.16 9.81
C ALA A 83 13.73 17.85 11.15
N GLU A 84 12.74 17.90 12.03
CA GLU A 84 12.82 18.58 13.32
C GLU A 84 12.40 17.62 14.43
N LYS A 85 13.23 17.41 15.44
CA LYS A 85 12.83 16.65 16.63
C LYS A 85 11.88 17.52 17.46
N VAL A 86 10.61 17.13 17.54
CA VAL A 86 9.57 17.93 18.21
C VAL A 86 9.26 17.47 19.63
N ALA A 87 9.43 16.17 19.91
CA ALA A 87 9.34 15.59 21.25
C ALA A 87 10.22 14.31 21.34
N ASN A 88 10.13 13.58 22.45
CA ASN A 88 10.79 12.28 22.56
C ASN A 88 10.21 11.32 21.51
N GLN A 89 11.09 10.69 20.71
CA GLN A 89 10.72 9.78 19.62
C GLN A 89 9.71 10.35 18.60
N GLU A 90 9.67 11.68 18.44
CA GLU A 90 8.78 12.35 17.49
C GLU A 90 9.54 13.32 16.59
N TYR A 91 9.35 13.16 15.28
CA TYR A 91 9.97 14.00 14.26
C TYR A 91 8.91 14.61 13.36
N LYS A 92 9.03 15.93 13.15
CA LYS A 92 8.24 16.67 12.17
C LYS A 92 9.06 16.81 10.90
N LEU A 93 8.54 16.33 9.79
CA LEU A 93 9.12 16.49 8.47
C LEU A 93 8.36 17.55 7.70
N THR A 94 9.07 18.44 7.00
CA THR A 94 8.49 19.35 6.02
C THR A 94 8.86 18.87 4.62
N LEU A 95 7.87 18.52 3.82
CA LEU A 95 8.04 18.06 2.45
C LEU A 95 7.76 19.22 1.48
N ALA A 96 8.46 19.24 0.35
CA ALA A 96 8.09 20.01 -0.82
C ALA A 96 7.67 19.05 -1.94
N LEU A 97 6.50 19.32 -2.50
CA LEU A 97 5.93 18.57 -3.61
C LEU A 97 5.72 19.57 -4.76
N ARG A 98 6.42 19.38 -5.87
CA ARG A 98 6.32 20.24 -7.05
C ARG A 98 5.73 19.50 -8.24
N ASN A 99 4.75 20.13 -8.86
CA ASN A 99 4.19 19.73 -10.14
C ASN A 99 4.65 20.72 -11.21
N ASN A 100 5.43 20.24 -12.18
CA ASN A 100 5.92 21.06 -13.30
C ASN A 100 5.12 20.79 -14.59
N THR A 101 3.94 20.18 -14.47
CA THR A 101 3.07 19.89 -15.60
C THR A 101 1.95 20.93 -15.73
N ASP A 102 1.23 20.87 -16.85
CA ASP A 102 0.07 21.70 -17.19
C ASP A 102 -1.26 21.15 -16.66
N LYS A 103 -1.23 20.08 -15.86
CA LYS A 103 -2.41 19.46 -15.26
C LYS A 103 -2.32 19.50 -13.75
N ILE A 104 -3.48 19.51 -13.09
CA ILE A 104 -3.56 19.24 -11.65
C ILE A 104 -3.07 17.81 -11.39
N VAL A 105 -2.27 17.63 -10.34
CA VAL A 105 -1.84 16.31 -9.88
C VAL A 105 -2.40 16.08 -8.48
N ARG A 106 -3.06 14.94 -8.26
CA ARG A 106 -3.61 14.56 -6.95
C ARG A 106 -2.93 13.28 -6.46
N LEU A 107 -2.12 13.42 -5.42
CA LEU A 107 -1.62 12.28 -4.66
C LEU A 107 -2.80 11.75 -3.84
N SER A 108 -3.08 10.45 -3.90
CA SER A 108 -4.25 9.86 -3.22
C SER A 108 -3.91 8.63 -2.39
N ASN A 109 -4.80 8.30 -1.45
CA ASN A 109 -4.65 7.14 -0.56
C ASN A 109 -3.42 7.26 0.38
N LEU A 110 -3.10 8.47 0.85
CA LEU A 110 -2.01 8.69 1.81
C LEU A 110 -2.25 8.01 3.16
N ASN A 111 -3.51 7.65 3.45
CA ASN A 111 -3.89 6.89 4.64
C ASN A 111 -3.56 5.40 4.57
N GLU A 112 -3.23 4.87 3.39
CA GLU A 112 -2.76 3.49 3.30
C GLU A 112 -1.38 3.37 3.97
N SER A 113 -1.18 2.30 4.75
CA SER A 113 0.01 2.13 5.59
C SER A 113 1.33 2.09 4.84
N LYS A 114 1.31 1.82 3.53
CA LYS A 114 2.49 1.78 2.66
C LYS A 114 2.76 3.09 1.91
N SER A 115 1.83 4.04 1.97
CA SER A 115 1.89 5.26 1.18
C SER A 115 2.88 6.26 1.75
N LEU A 116 3.00 6.38 3.07
CA LEU A 116 3.86 7.37 3.73
C LEU A 116 4.51 6.77 4.98
N ILE A 117 5.80 6.46 4.89
CA ILE A 117 6.57 5.79 5.95
C ILE A 117 7.87 6.57 6.19
N LEU A 118 8.23 6.76 7.46
CA LEU A 118 9.56 7.22 7.84
C LEU A 118 10.43 6.02 8.22
N ILE A 119 11.67 6.01 7.76
CA ILE A 119 12.64 4.93 7.99
C ILE A 119 13.87 5.54 8.65
N ASP A 120 14.29 4.97 9.77
CA ASP A 120 15.51 5.39 10.46
C ASP A 120 16.79 4.79 9.84
N LYS A 121 17.95 5.19 10.38
CA LYS A 121 19.26 4.72 9.89
C LYS A 121 19.47 3.21 10.01
N ASP A 122 18.72 2.54 10.89
CA ASP A 122 18.83 1.09 11.14
C ASP A 122 17.76 0.30 10.36
N GLY A 123 16.90 0.99 9.60
CA GLY A 123 15.90 0.40 8.72
C GLY A 123 14.55 0.15 9.39
N PHE A 124 14.31 0.64 10.61
CA PHE A 124 13.02 0.52 11.26
C PHE A 124 12.04 1.57 10.74
N ILE A 125 10.78 1.16 10.63
CA ILE A 125 9.70 2.01 10.11
C ILE A 125 8.96 2.71 11.24
N SER A 126 8.55 3.94 10.98
CA SER A 126 7.69 4.74 11.84
C SER A 126 6.54 5.34 11.02
N SER A 127 5.35 5.33 11.61
CA SER A 127 4.14 5.87 11.00
C SER A 127 3.85 7.28 11.52
N LEU A 128 2.87 7.94 10.90
CA LEU A 128 2.35 9.21 11.40
C LEU A 128 1.86 9.05 12.84
N LYS A 129 2.20 10.02 13.69
CA LYS A 129 1.75 10.09 15.09
C LYS A 129 0.22 10.18 15.17
N THR A 130 -0.35 11.03 14.31
CA THR A 130 -1.80 11.21 14.21
C THR A 130 -2.25 10.64 12.86
N PRO A 131 -3.23 9.71 12.84
CA PRO A 131 -3.82 9.25 11.59
C PRO A 131 -4.41 10.40 10.79
N LEU A 132 -4.30 10.34 9.47
CA LEU A 132 -4.92 11.30 8.57
C LEU A 132 -6.45 11.21 8.70
N THR A 133 -7.12 12.35 8.59
CA THR A 133 -8.57 12.43 8.43
C THR A 133 -8.95 12.31 6.95
N PRO A 134 -10.21 11.97 6.60
CA PRO A 134 -10.59 11.78 5.19
C PRO A 134 -10.26 12.94 4.24
N GLY A 135 -10.25 14.19 4.73
CA GLY A 135 -9.86 15.36 3.95
C GLY A 135 -8.35 15.49 3.69
N GLU A 136 -7.54 14.67 4.34
CA GLU A 136 -6.07 14.67 4.26
C GLU A 136 -5.53 13.42 3.56
N PHE A 137 -6.42 12.52 3.09
CA PHE A 137 -6.04 11.34 2.32
C PHE A 137 -5.42 11.70 0.98
N ASP A 138 -5.75 12.89 0.49
CA ASP A 138 -5.32 13.40 -0.80
C ASP A 138 -4.54 14.70 -0.66
N ILE A 139 -3.50 14.89 -1.49
CA ILE A 139 -2.85 16.18 -1.71
C ILE A 139 -3.06 16.58 -3.15
N THR A 140 -3.71 17.72 -3.35
CA THR A 140 -3.83 18.34 -4.68
C THR A 140 -2.72 19.35 -4.89
N ILE A 141 -1.99 19.20 -6.00
CA ILE A 141 -0.91 20.08 -6.44
C ILE A 141 -1.35 20.72 -7.77
N PRO A 142 -1.61 22.03 -7.80
CA PRO A 142 -1.99 22.72 -9.04
C PRO A 142 -0.93 22.62 -10.14
N GLU A 143 -1.30 22.90 -11.38
CA GLU A 143 -0.36 23.00 -12.49
C GLU A 143 0.75 24.03 -12.20
N ASN A 144 1.98 23.71 -12.62
CA ASN A 144 3.16 24.59 -12.48
C ASN A 144 3.38 25.16 -11.07
N ALA A 145 2.94 24.46 -10.03
CA ALA A 145 2.96 24.93 -8.65
C ALA A 145 3.66 23.94 -7.71
N GLY A 146 3.96 24.42 -6.50
CA GLY A 146 4.48 23.60 -5.42
C GLY A 146 3.69 23.79 -4.14
N VAL A 147 3.49 22.70 -3.39
CA VAL A 147 2.88 22.73 -2.07
C VAL A 147 3.87 22.21 -1.03
N LYS A 148 3.73 22.68 0.22
CA LYS A 148 4.48 22.16 1.35
C LYS A 148 3.56 21.37 2.26
N GLN A 149 3.98 20.17 2.65
CA GLN A 149 3.26 19.33 3.59
C GLN A 149 4.08 19.11 4.84
N ARG A 150 3.41 19.00 5.98
CA ARG A 150 4.06 18.80 7.28
C ARG A 150 3.45 17.62 7.98
N TYR A 151 4.30 16.66 8.33
CA TYR A 151 3.89 15.42 8.96
C TYR A 151 4.68 15.21 10.24
N VAL A 152 4.00 14.76 11.29
CA VAL A 152 4.65 14.34 12.53
C VAL A 152 4.61 12.82 12.58
N PHE A 153 5.79 12.21 12.65
CA PHE A 153 5.98 10.79 12.85
C PHE A 153 6.27 10.54 14.32
N GLY A 154 5.73 9.44 14.85
CA GLY A 154 5.93 9.01 16.24
C GLY A 154 6.56 7.63 16.31
N GLY A 155 7.16 7.29 17.46
CA GLY A 155 7.85 6.01 17.66
C GLY A 155 9.19 5.92 16.92
N VAL A 156 9.78 7.07 16.59
CA VAL A 156 11.05 7.15 15.86
C VAL A 156 12.20 7.06 16.88
N GLU A 157 12.74 5.87 17.08
CA GLU A 157 13.74 5.62 18.13
C GLU A 157 15.13 6.16 17.79
N ASP A 158 15.50 6.16 16.50
CA ASP A 158 16.77 6.64 16.00
C ASP A 158 16.62 7.82 15.00
N VAL A 159 17.73 8.33 14.48
CA VAL A 159 17.76 9.45 13.53
C VAL A 159 17.07 9.02 12.23
N PRO A 160 16.04 9.77 11.77
CA PRO A 160 15.39 9.48 10.50
C PRO A 160 16.36 9.66 9.33
N ALA A 161 16.33 8.70 8.40
CA ALA A 161 17.25 8.68 7.26
C ALA A 161 16.51 8.75 5.93
N THR A 162 15.36 8.08 5.80
CA THR A 162 14.61 7.97 4.54
C THR A 162 13.12 8.18 4.76
N LEU A 163 12.51 9.02 3.94
CA LEU A 163 11.07 9.10 3.79
C LEU A 163 10.68 8.25 2.58
N ARG A 164 9.81 7.27 2.77
CA ARG A 164 9.23 6.48 1.69
C ARG A 164 7.83 6.98 1.36
N LEU A 165 7.64 7.43 0.11
CA LEU A 165 6.36 7.89 -0.43
C LEU A 165 5.98 7.04 -1.64
N TYR A 166 4.89 6.28 -1.56
CA TYR A 166 4.46 5.30 -2.59
C TYR A 166 5.59 4.38 -3.09
N GLY A 167 6.54 4.01 -2.22
CA GLY A 167 7.70 3.18 -2.59
C GLY A 167 8.88 3.93 -3.24
N MET A 168 8.78 5.25 -3.42
CA MET A 168 9.94 6.11 -3.69
C MET A 168 10.64 6.45 -2.38
N ASP A 169 11.95 6.29 -2.34
CA ASP A 169 12.78 6.67 -1.19
C ASP A 169 13.38 8.06 -1.40
N ILE A 170 13.16 8.94 -0.43
CA ILE A 170 13.66 10.31 -0.41
C ILE A 170 14.55 10.49 0.82
N ALA A 171 15.77 10.98 0.60
CA ALA A 171 16.71 11.24 1.69
C ALA A 171 16.13 12.30 2.64
N VAL A 172 16.21 12.02 3.93
CA VAL A 172 15.84 12.96 4.99
C VAL A 172 17.11 13.72 5.40
N PRO A 173 17.10 15.07 5.39
CA PRO A 173 18.24 15.84 5.86
C PRO A 173 18.47 15.59 7.37
N ALA A 174 19.71 15.78 7.82
CA ALA A 174 20.04 15.70 9.22
C ALA A 174 19.08 16.59 10.06
N PRO A 175 18.57 16.11 11.19
CA PRO A 175 17.62 16.88 11.98
C PRO A 175 18.20 18.24 12.38
N ALA A 176 17.42 19.30 12.23
CA ALA A 176 17.82 20.62 12.69
C ALA A 176 18.00 20.59 14.21
N ALA A 177 19.15 21.06 14.69
CA ALA A 177 19.35 21.32 16.11
C ALA A 177 18.40 22.46 16.53
N LYS A 178 17.63 22.24 17.60
CA LYS A 178 16.85 23.31 18.23
C LYS A 178 17.76 24.24 19.02
#